data_AF-A0A8T4L4Q0-F1
#
_entry.id   AF-A0A8T4L4Q0-F1
#
_cell.length_a   1.000
_cell.length_b   1.000
_cell.length_c   1.000
_cell.angle_alpha   90.00
_cell.angle_beta   90.00
_cell.angle_gamma   90.00
#
_symmetry.space_group_name_H-M   'P 1'
#
loop_
_entity.id
_entity.type
_entity.pdbx_description
1 polymer ?
#
loop_
_entity_poly.entity_id
_entity_poly.type
_entity_poly.pdbx_seq_one_letter_code
_entity_poly.pdbx_strand_id
1 'polypeptide(L)'
;MNSFQLLVMAIAAVALMVFFYQFMAPFFSAPGQNEKSIRDAIENAKLKNNQTVSVGMLLVNQGEGFASKPFSDLAVDLQIECTSPSYCCDRSVACEKGALWDSSRVLFQSRQEIPFFVRCEQLFNFFACSLFVGSKPAQVSIESLFVSPVVDLSVDSKVPFLVKIKNTGSVRGVSNTVFLRLFVRKDGELVPVSFRELPVGELEAQESQTVSFEVILNQIGDMEAQVEVTGEKAGSDSKTINFKSVGVVQSNCRAITDAPPQTSFDSENDLCKKKFACEECVLAAQCLFAWKNADPNQSFVEGDFLSAWVLSTPVNGHCD
;
A
#
# COMPACT_ATOMS: atom_id res chain seq x y z
N MET A 1 26.22 6.40 69.37
CA MET A 1 26.14 5.53 68.17
C MET A 1 27.40 4.70 68.13
N ASN A 2 27.31 3.38 68.26
CA ASN A 2 28.50 2.53 68.22
C ASN A 2 29.05 2.50 66.79
N SER A 3 30.38 2.50 66.64
CA SER A 3 31.08 2.47 65.34
C SER A 3 30.58 1.35 64.43
N PHE A 4 30.13 0.24 65.02
CA PHE A 4 29.51 -0.88 64.32
C PHE A 4 28.15 -0.55 63.68
N GLN A 5 27.29 0.22 64.35
CA GLN A 5 26.02 0.67 63.78
C GLN A 5 26.23 1.62 62.60
N LEU A 6 27.27 2.45 62.67
CA LEU A 6 27.69 3.34 61.59
C LEU A 6 28.15 2.54 60.36
N LEU A 7 28.94 1.49 60.56
CA LEU A 7 29.40 0.61 59.48
C LEU A 7 28.24 -0.12 58.80
N VAL A 8 27.31 -0.68 59.58
CA VAL A 8 26.14 -1.40 59.04
C VAL A 8 25.23 -0.46 58.25
N MET A 9 25.00 0.76 58.75
CA MET A 9 24.21 1.76 58.00
C MET A 9 24.90 2.21 56.71
N ALA A 10 26.24 2.34 56.70
CA ALA A 10 26.98 2.66 55.49
C ALA A 10 26.87 1.56 54.43
N ILE A 11 26.99 0.29 54.83
CA ILE A 11 26.85 -0.86 53.91
C ILE A 11 25.42 -0.91 53.34
N ALA A 12 24.40 -0.75 54.19
CA ALA A 12 23.01 -0.75 53.75
C ALA A 12 22.71 0.41 52.77
N ALA A 13 23.26 1.60 53.04
CA ALA A 13 23.13 2.76 52.15
C ALA A 13 23.80 2.52 50.79
N VAL A 14 25.00 1.94 50.76
CA VAL A 14 25.69 1.59 49.51
C VAL A 14 24.90 0.53 48.74
N ALA A 15 24.40 -0.51 49.40
CA ALA A 15 23.59 -1.54 48.76
C ALA A 15 22.29 -0.97 48.16
N LEU A 16 21.61 -0.07 48.89
CA LEU A 16 20.43 0.63 48.39
C LEU A 16 20.75 1.57 47.22
N MET A 17 21.88 2.28 47.26
CA MET A 17 22.31 3.11 46.12
C MET A 17 22.63 2.25 44.90
N VAL A 18 23.35 1.14 45.06
CA VAL A 18 23.63 0.22 43.94
C VAL A 18 22.33 -0.35 43.38
N PHE A 19 21.40 -0.75 44.26
CA PHE A 19 20.08 -1.20 43.83
C PHE A 19 19.31 -0.11 43.08
N PHE A 20 19.31 1.12 43.59
CA PHE A 20 18.65 2.24 42.93
C PHE A 20 19.29 2.54 41.57
N TYR A 21 20.61 2.65 41.47
CA TYR A 21 21.29 2.95 40.21
C TYR A 21 21.17 1.83 39.17
N GLN A 22 21.20 0.56 39.59
CA GLN A 22 21.08 -0.56 38.64
C GLN A 22 19.63 -0.88 38.24
N PHE A 23 18.67 -0.72 39.15
CA PHE A 23 17.30 -1.17 38.92
C PHE A 23 16.27 -0.05 38.79
N MET A 24 16.47 1.11 39.42
CA MET A 24 15.47 2.20 39.45
C MET A 24 15.85 3.40 38.57
N ALA A 25 17.12 3.84 38.57
CA ALA A 25 17.56 5.03 37.84
C ALA A 25 17.23 5.02 36.33
N PRO A 26 17.28 3.87 35.62
CA PRO A 26 16.84 3.81 34.22
C PRO A 26 15.37 4.19 33.99
N PHE A 27 14.51 4.16 35.02
CA PHE A 27 13.11 4.55 34.91
C PHE A 27 12.85 6.06 35.14
N PHE A 28 13.82 6.82 35.66
CA PHE A 28 13.65 8.22 36.07
C PHE A 28 14.55 9.23 35.35
N SER A 29 15.42 8.78 34.43
CA SER A 29 16.20 9.68 33.59
C SER A 29 15.30 10.45 32.62
N ALA A 30 15.42 11.78 32.61
CA ALA A 30 14.76 12.66 31.64
C ALA A 30 15.10 12.22 30.20
N PRO A 31 14.17 12.39 29.23
CA PRO A 31 14.36 11.91 27.87
C PRO A 31 15.65 12.48 27.28
N GLY A 32 16.59 11.60 26.99
CA GLY A 32 17.85 11.96 26.37
C GLY A 32 17.63 12.47 24.94
N GLN A 33 18.68 13.07 24.35
CA GLN A 33 18.64 13.54 22.96
C GLN A 33 18.23 12.42 21.97
N ASN A 34 18.67 11.18 22.21
CA ASN A 34 18.32 10.01 21.41
C ASN A 34 16.82 9.68 21.45
N GLU A 35 16.19 9.77 22.63
CA GLU A 35 14.75 9.48 22.79
C GLU A 35 13.89 10.49 22.04
N LYS A 36 14.30 11.78 22.09
CA LYS A 36 13.64 12.83 21.30
C LYS A 36 13.73 12.54 19.80
N SER A 37 14.90 12.19 19.28
CA SER A 37 15.08 11.84 17.87
C SER A 37 14.21 10.66 17.44
N ILE A 38 14.10 9.63 18.30
CA ILE A 38 13.23 8.47 18.04
C ILE A 38 11.76 8.90 18.02
N ARG A 39 11.32 9.72 18.98
CA ARG A 39 9.94 10.25 19.02
C ARG A 39 9.60 11.05 17.77
N ASP A 40 10.48 11.97 17.36
CA ASP A 40 10.26 12.78 16.16
C ASP A 40 10.18 11.89 14.90
N ALA A 41 10.97 10.83 14.84
CA ALA A 41 10.91 9.85 13.75
C ALA A 41 9.63 8.99 13.78
N ILE A 42 9.11 8.62 14.96
CA ILE A 42 7.82 7.93 15.11
C ILE A 42 6.69 8.79 14.57
N GLU A 43 6.62 10.07 14.96
CA GLU A 43 5.59 10.99 14.44
C GLU A 43 5.67 11.14 12.92
N ASN A 44 6.88 11.24 12.37
CA ASN A 44 7.07 11.27 10.92
C ASN A 44 6.66 9.95 10.22
N ALA A 45 6.94 8.80 10.84
CA ALA A 45 6.60 7.50 10.29
C ALA A 45 5.08 7.27 10.23
N LYS A 46 4.31 7.80 11.20
CA LYS A 46 2.84 7.77 11.17
C LYS A 46 2.26 8.44 9.92
N LEU A 47 2.89 9.53 9.46
CA LEU A 47 2.45 10.27 8.27
C LEU A 47 2.74 9.54 6.96
N LYS A 48 3.72 8.63 6.94
CA LYS A 48 4.15 7.92 5.72
C LYS A 48 3.57 6.52 5.57
N ASN A 49 2.71 6.09 6.50
CA ASN A 49 2.00 4.81 6.57
C ASN A 49 2.72 3.61 5.92
N ASN A 50 3.34 2.80 6.77
CA ASN A 50 4.07 1.58 6.45
C ASN A 50 5.32 1.77 5.57
N GLN A 51 5.85 3.01 5.54
CA GLN A 51 7.16 3.34 4.99
C GLN A 51 8.20 3.57 6.09
N THR A 52 9.43 3.16 5.81
CA THR A 52 10.58 3.30 6.72
C THR A 52 11.11 4.74 6.74
N VAL A 53 11.24 5.31 7.95
CA VAL A 53 11.85 6.62 8.23
C VAL A 53 13.18 6.40 8.95
N SER A 54 14.21 7.15 8.55
CA SER A 54 15.51 7.13 9.24
C SER A 54 15.46 8.04 10.45
N VAL A 55 15.88 7.53 11.61
CA VAL A 55 16.21 8.36 12.79
C VAL A 55 17.60 8.97 12.62
N GLY A 56 18.48 8.29 11.88
CA GLY A 56 19.89 8.62 11.72
C GLY A 56 20.80 7.76 12.59
N MET A 57 22.05 8.18 12.68
CA MET A 57 23.05 7.56 13.55
C MET A 57 22.89 8.14 14.96
N LEU A 58 22.66 7.27 15.95
CA LEU A 58 22.59 7.66 17.35
C LEU A 58 23.82 7.16 18.09
N LEU A 59 24.44 8.05 18.86
CA LEU A 59 25.49 7.68 19.80
C LEU A 59 24.84 7.17 21.08
N VAL A 60 24.97 5.86 21.33
CA VAL A 60 24.48 5.21 22.54
C VAL A 60 25.63 4.95 23.50
N ASN A 61 25.40 5.12 24.79
CA ASN A 61 26.39 4.87 25.84
C ASN A 61 26.24 3.46 26.42
N GLN A 62 27.31 2.97 27.04
CA GLN A 62 27.24 1.73 27.81
C GLN A 62 26.23 1.86 28.95
N GLY A 63 25.32 0.89 29.06
CA GLY A 63 24.23 0.87 30.04
C GLY A 63 23.00 1.68 29.62
N GLU A 64 23.06 2.43 28.51
CA GLU A 64 21.89 3.07 27.93
C GLU A 64 20.95 2.01 27.36
N GLY A 65 19.64 2.24 27.42
CA GLY A 65 18.67 1.35 26.83
C GLY A 65 17.38 2.07 26.46
N PHE A 66 16.72 1.56 25.44
CA PHE A 66 15.39 2.02 25.04
C PHE A 66 14.38 0.94 25.37
N ALA A 67 13.26 1.34 25.94
CA ALA A 67 12.10 0.49 26.13
C ALA A 67 10.94 1.02 25.29
N SER A 68 9.94 0.19 25.02
CA SER A 68 8.71 0.62 24.33
C SER A 68 7.83 1.53 25.19
N LYS A 69 7.83 1.32 26.52
CA LYS A 69 6.95 2.01 27.48
C LYS A 69 7.02 3.55 27.46
N PRO A 70 8.20 4.20 27.38
CA PRO A 70 8.31 5.66 27.29
C PRO A 70 7.61 6.31 26.08
N PHE A 71 7.27 5.53 25.05
CA PHE A 71 6.60 6.01 23.84
C PHE A 71 5.08 5.75 23.84
N SER A 72 4.54 5.18 24.91
CA SER A 72 3.12 4.78 24.98
C SER A 72 2.13 5.94 24.96
N ASP A 73 2.56 7.16 25.32
CA ASP A 73 1.77 8.39 25.24
C ASP A 73 1.50 8.85 23.79
N LEU A 74 2.21 8.27 22.81
CA LEU A 74 2.02 8.57 21.39
C LEU A 74 0.85 7.79 20.75
N ALA A 75 0.05 7.06 21.54
CA ALA A 75 -0.98 6.14 21.05
C ALA A 75 -0.43 5.14 20.01
N VAL A 76 0.79 4.64 20.27
CA VAL A 76 1.47 3.64 19.44
C VAL A 76 1.75 2.38 20.25
N ASP A 77 1.68 1.24 19.57
CA ASP A 77 2.31 0.01 20.03
C ASP A 77 3.72 -0.05 19.42
N LEU A 78 4.76 0.17 20.22
CA LEU A 78 6.15 0.17 19.74
C LEU A 78 6.81 -1.18 20.02
N GLN A 79 7.22 -1.86 18.97
CA GLN A 79 8.10 -3.02 19.03
C GLN A 79 9.51 -2.59 18.67
N ILE A 80 10.52 -3.18 19.30
CA ILE A 80 11.92 -2.99 18.91
C ILE A 80 12.32 -4.21 18.10
N GLU A 81 13.05 -4.04 17.01
CA GLU A 81 13.58 -5.11 16.18
C GLU A 81 15.08 -4.90 15.91
N CYS A 82 15.88 -5.96 16.04
CA CYS A 82 17.27 -5.91 15.60
C CYS A 82 17.39 -6.41 14.16
N THR A 83 17.79 -5.55 13.24
CA THR A 83 17.92 -5.86 11.80
C THR A 83 19.33 -6.26 11.39
N SER A 84 20.29 -6.10 12.29
CA SER A 84 21.67 -6.51 12.04
C SER A 84 22.23 -7.31 13.21
N PRO A 85 22.51 -8.60 12.99
CA PRO A 85 23.19 -9.41 13.97
C PRO A 85 24.57 -8.87 14.35
N SER A 86 25.18 -7.89 13.67
CA SER A 86 26.45 -7.31 14.12
C SER A 86 26.30 -6.40 15.34
N TYR A 87 25.12 -5.81 15.54
CA TYR A 87 24.89 -4.83 16.61
C TYR A 87 24.21 -5.43 17.84
N CYS A 88 23.30 -6.40 17.65
CA CYS A 88 22.55 -6.99 18.76
C CYS A 88 22.63 -8.51 18.82
N CYS A 89 22.47 -9.03 20.03
CA CYS A 89 22.10 -10.41 20.28
C CYS A 89 20.71 -10.48 20.89
N ASP A 90 20.03 -11.60 20.62
CA ASP A 90 18.87 -12.00 21.41
C ASP A 90 19.28 -12.11 22.89
N ARG A 91 18.46 -11.55 23.77
CA ARG A 91 18.68 -11.53 25.21
C ARG A 91 18.79 -12.93 25.85
N SER A 92 18.27 -13.95 25.19
CA SER A 92 18.38 -15.36 25.62
C SER A 92 19.76 -15.97 25.39
N VAL A 93 20.67 -15.28 24.69
CA VAL A 93 21.99 -15.78 24.29
C VAL A 93 23.10 -14.94 24.96
N ALA A 94 24.20 -15.59 25.34
CA ALA A 94 25.40 -14.87 25.79
C ALA A 94 25.89 -13.94 24.66
N CYS A 95 25.86 -12.64 24.92
CA CYS A 95 26.14 -11.63 23.91
C CYS A 95 27.54 -11.06 24.10
N GLU A 96 28.41 -11.32 23.12
CA GLU A 96 29.68 -10.60 22.98
C GLU A 96 29.52 -9.29 22.18
N LYS A 97 28.31 -9.02 21.68
CA LYS A 97 28.00 -7.87 20.82
C LYS A 97 27.51 -6.69 21.64
N GLY A 98 27.50 -5.51 21.02
CA GLY A 98 27.28 -4.25 21.71
C GLY A 98 25.86 -4.01 22.24
N ALA A 99 24.86 -4.85 21.97
CA ALA A 99 23.49 -4.67 22.48
C ALA A 99 22.75 -5.99 22.77
N LEU A 100 22.01 -6.04 23.88
CA LEU A 100 21.03 -7.09 24.20
C LEU A 100 19.63 -6.60 23.83
N TRP A 101 18.86 -7.41 23.11
CA TRP A 101 17.56 -7.02 22.58
C TRP A 101 16.47 -8.07 22.81
N ASP A 102 15.26 -7.59 23.08
CA ASP A 102 13.99 -8.29 22.94
C ASP A 102 12.93 -7.34 22.35
N SER A 103 11.74 -7.84 21.98
CA SER A 103 10.72 -7.03 21.31
C SER A 103 10.26 -5.78 22.09
N SER A 104 10.50 -5.73 23.40
CA SER A 104 10.10 -4.62 24.27
C SER A 104 11.22 -3.63 24.58
N ARG A 105 12.49 -4.04 24.45
CA ARG A 105 13.63 -3.23 24.89
C ARG A 105 14.95 -3.62 24.23
N VAL A 106 15.86 -2.65 24.17
CA VAL A 106 17.27 -2.83 23.83
C VAL A 106 18.15 -2.21 24.90
N LEU A 107 19.23 -2.89 25.29
CA LEU A 107 20.22 -2.44 26.26
C LEU A 107 21.62 -2.51 25.66
N PHE A 108 22.33 -1.40 25.63
CA PHE A 108 23.67 -1.31 25.03
C PHE A 108 24.76 -1.66 26.04
N GLN A 109 25.63 -2.60 25.66
CA GLN A 109 26.74 -3.09 26.48
C GLN A 109 28.04 -2.30 26.26
N SER A 110 28.12 -1.50 25.20
CA SER A 110 29.26 -0.67 24.87
C SER A 110 28.80 0.67 24.28
N ARG A 111 29.67 1.69 24.36
CA ARG A 111 29.45 2.95 23.67
C ARG A 111 29.72 2.77 22.19
N GLN A 112 28.74 3.07 21.34
CA GLN A 112 28.85 2.93 19.89
C GLN A 112 27.86 3.84 19.18
N GLU A 113 28.12 4.07 17.89
CA GLU A 113 27.21 4.80 17.02
C GLU A 113 26.46 3.78 16.15
N ILE A 114 25.12 3.80 16.19
CA ILE A 114 24.28 2.80 15.52
C ILE A 114 23.20 3.50 14.71
N PRO A 115 22.86 3.03 13.50
CA PRO A 115 21.73 3.54 12.76
C PRO A 115 20.40 3.04 13.37
N PHE A 116 19.42 3.91 13.42
CA PHE A 116 18.05 3.58 13.82
C PHE A 116 17.05 3.96 12.73
N PHE A 117 16.01 3.15 12.60
CA PHE A 117 14.91 3.37 11.66
C PHE A 117 13.58 3.11 12.34
N VAL A 118 12.52 3.75 11.88
CA VAL A 118 11.16 3.54 12.38
C VAL A 118 10.24 3.27 11.20
N ARG A 119 9.33 2.31 11.33
CA ARG A 119 8.19 2.12 10.44
C ARG A 119 6.94 2.02 11.28
N CYS A 120 5.86 2.70 10.87
CA CYS A 120 4.57 2.62 11.55
C CYS A 120 3.49 2.25 10.55
N GLU A 121 2.62 1.32 10.92
CA GLU A 121 1.42 0.92 10.19
C GLU A 121 0.19 1.35 10.98
N GLN A 122 -0.80 1.92 10.31
CA GLN A 122 -2.07 2.22 10.95
C GLN A 122 -2.95 0.97 11.03
N LEU A 123 -3.26 0.52 12.24
CA LEU A 123 -4.18 -0.57 12.51
C LEU A 123 -5.44 -0.04 13.20
N PHE A 124 -6.53 0.03 12.45
CA PHE A 124 -7.80 0.61 12.91
C PHE A 124 -7.62 2.04 13.48
N ASN A 125 -7.58 2.16 14.81
CA ASN A 125 -7.52 3.43 15.55
C ASN A 125 -6.18 3.66 16.29
N PHE A 126 -5.16 2.83 16.06
CA PHE A 126 -3.82 3.01 16.64
C PHE A 126 -2.73 2.74 15.61
N PHE A 127 -1.49 3.10 15.93
CA PHE A 127 -0.33 2.80 15.08
C PHE A 127 0.51 1.69 15.69
N ALA A 128 0.77 0.64 14.94
CA ALA A 128 1.79 -0.35 15.28
C ALA A 128 3.11 0.10 14.66
N CYS A 129 4.11 0.40 15.50
CA CYS A 129 5.40 0.90 15.08
C CYS A 129 6.51 -0.10 15.43
N SER A 130 7.48 -0.26 14.55
CA SER A 130 8.72 -0.99 14.81
C SER A 130 9.90 -0.01 14.79
N LEU A 131 10.70 -0.01 15.86
CA LEU A 131 12.00 0.64 15.96
C LEU A 131 13.09 -0.38 15.59
N PHE A 132 13.73 -0.18 14.45
CA PHE A 132 14.79 -1.05 13.96
C PHE A 132 16.16 -0.54 14.39
N VAL A 133 16.98 -1.42 14.96
CA VAL A 133 18.34 -1.15 15.41
C VAL A 133 19.35 -1.86 14.48
N GLY A 134 20.22 -1.08 13.85
CA GLY A 134 21.28 -1.60 12.98
C GLY A 134 21.03 -1.31 11.49
N SER A 135 20.87 -2.35 10.67
CA SER A 135 20.71 -2.22 9.22
C SER A 135 19.36 -1.60 8.84
N LYS A 136 19.29 -0.91 7.70
CA LYS A 136 18.00 -0.42 7.16
C LYS A 136 17.07 -1.62 6.93
N PRO A 137 15.86 -1.66 7.52
CA PRO A 137 14.93 -2.78 7.34
C PRO A 137 14.53 -2.92 5.87
N ALA A 138 13.99 -4.08 5.51
CA ALA A 138 13.42 -4.29 4.18
C ALA A 138 12.34 -3.23 3.92
N GLN A 139 12.38 -2.60 2.74
CA GLN A 139 11.40 -1.61 2.32
C GLN A 139 11.15 -1.76 0.82
N VAL A 140 10.01 -2.35 0.45
CA VAL A 140 9.59 -2.42 -0.94
C VAL A 140 9.11 -1.05 -1.41
N SER A 141 9.43 -0.70 -2.66
CA SER A 141 9.02 0.55 -3.30
C SER A 141 8.80 0.35 -4.80
N ILE A 142 7.90 1.15 -5.37
CA ILE A 142 7.59 1.15 -6.81
C ILE A 142 8.51 2.18 -7.49
N GLU A 143 9.57 1.71 -8.15
CA GLU A 143 10.48 2.58 -8.91
C GLU A 143 9.79 3.16 -10.15
N SER A 144 9.10 2.31 -10.92
CA SER A 144 8.37 2.73 -12.10
C SER A 144 7.09 1.94 -12.31
N LEU A 145 6.11 2.61 -12.89
CA LEU A 145 4.86 2.05 -13.36
C LEU A 145 4.69 2.53 -14.79
N PHE A 146 4.58 1.60 -15.72
CA PHE A 146 4.43 1.90 -17.14
C PHE A 146 3.19 1.22 -17.70
N VAL A 147 2.38 2.04 -18.37
CA VAL A 147 1.28 1.67 -19.26
C VAL A 147 1.27 2.72 -20.37
N SER A 148 0.87 2.33 -21.58
CA SER A 148 0.72 3.29 -22.68
C SER A 148 -0.30 4.38 -22.29
N PRO A 149 0.03 5.68 -22.48
CA PRO A 149 -0.89 6.77 -22.13
C PRO A 149 -2.23 6.69 -22.85
N VAL A 150 -2.21 6.14 -24.07
CA VAL A 150 -3.39 5.83 -24.86
C VAL A 150 -3.32 4.36 -25.25
N VAL A 151 -4.37 3.62 -24.91
CA VAL A 151 -4.56 2.21 -25.27
C VAL A 151 -5.66 2.14 -26.31
N ASP A 152 -5.33 1.65 -27.51
CA ASP A 152 -6.31 1.41 -28.56
C ASP A 152 -6.81 -0.03 -28.50
N LEU A 153 -8.04 -0.19 -28.01
CA LEU A 153 -8.71 -1.47 -27.87
C LEU A 153 -9.04 -2.13 -29.23
N SER A 154 -8.99 -1.38 -30.33
CA SER A 154 -9.16 -1.95 -31.68
C SER A 154 -7.95 -2.74 -32.16
N VAL A 155 -6.79 -2.59 -31.52
CA VAL A 155 -5.57 -3.36 -31.82
C VAL A 155 -5.47 -4.57 -30.90
N ASP A 156 -5.55 -4.35 -29.59
CA ASP A 156 -5.53 -5.40 -28.58
C ASP A 156 -6.31 -4.98 -27.34
N SER A 157 -7.09 -5.90 -26.78
CA SER A 157 -7.80 -5.69 -25.51
C SER A 157 -6.94 -6.02 -24.30
N LYS A 158 -5.83 -6.75 -24.49
CA LYS A 158 -4.88 -7.10 -23.45
C LYS A 158 -3.83 -6.00 -23.30
N VAL A 159 -3.84 -5.38 -22.14
CA VAL A 159 -2.95 -4.27 -21.82
C VAL A 159 -1.91 -4.72 -20.81
N PRO A 160 -0.61 -4.68 -21.17
CA PRO A 160 0.46 -4.95 -20.23
C PRO A 160 0.69 -3.74 -19.31
N PHE A 161 0.66 -3.97 -18.00
CA PHE A 161 1.15 -3.05 -16.99
C PHE A 161 2.50 -3.54 -16.49
N LEU A 162 3.55 -2.76 -16.72
CA LEU A 162 4.90 -3.09 -16.27
C LEU A 162 5.18 -2.31 -14.98
N VAL A 163 5.35 -3.03 -13.89
CA VAL A 163 5.66 -2.47 -12.57
C VAL A 163 7.06 -2.89 -12.18
N LYS A 164 7.96 -1.92 -12.01
CA LYS A 164 9.29 -2.18 -11.45
C LYS A 164 9.27 -1.87 -9.97
N ILE A 165 9.48 -2.91 -9.15
CA ILE A 165 9.58 -2.80 -7.70
C ILE A 165 11.02 -3.02 -7.26
N LYS A 166 11.38 -2.46 -6.11
CA LYS A 166 12.71 -2.59 -5.52
C LYS A 166 12.63 -2.70 -4.00
N ASN A 167 13.44 -3.58 -3.43
CA ASN A 167 13.73 -3.54 -2.00
C ASN A 167 14.79 -2.48 -1.72
N THR A 168 14.39 -1.30 -1.24
CA THR A 168 15.28 -0.19 -0.88
C THR A 168 15.97 -0.36 0.48
N GLY A 169 15.70 -1.46 1.17
CA GLY A 169 16.31 -1.84 2.44
C GLY A 169 17.69 -2.50 2.31
N SER A 170 18.33 -2.73 3.45
CA SER A 170 19.61 -3.46 3.55
C SER A 170 19.43 -4.90 4.04
N VAL A 171 18.18 -5.33 4.22
CA VAL A 171 17.80 -6.69 4.64
C VAL A 171 16.81 -7.24 3.61
N ARG A 172 16.84 -8.56 3.41
CA ARG A 172 15.91 -9.28 2.53
C ARG A 172 14.45 -9.05 2.95
N GLY A 173 13.60 -8.71 1.99
CA GLY A 173 12.15 -8.64 2.14
C GLY A 173 11.52 -9.98 1.78
N VAL A 174 10.50 -10.40 2.53
CA VAL A 174 9.79 -11.67 2.33
C VAL A 174 8.31 -11.42 2.05
N SER A 175 7.69 -12.36 1.33
CA SER A 175 6.25 -12.37 1.06
C SER A 175 5.76 -11.06 0.41
N ASN A 176 6.49 -10.58 -0.61
CA ASN A 176 6.11 -9.37 -1.34
C ASN A 176 5.01 -9.71 -2.35
N THR A 177 3.99 -8.85 -2.41
CA THR A 177 2.84 -8.97 -3.31
C THR A 177 2.57 -7.62 -3.96
N VAL A 178 2.31 -7.63 -5.26
CA VAL A 178 1.88 -6.44 -6.01
C VAL A 178 0.39 -6.57 -6.33
N PHE A 179 -0.34 -5.50 -6.06
CA PHE A 179 -1.76 -5.35 -6.36
C PHE A 179 -1.94 -4.27 -7.43
N LEU A 180 -2.82 -4.54 -8.39
CA LEU A 180 -3.25 -3.59 -9.40
C LEU A 180 -4.76 -3.44 -9.31
N ARG A 181 -5.23 -2.22 -9.02
CA ARG A 181 -6.65 -1.82 -9.06
C ARG A 181 -6.83 -0.88 -10.24
N LEU A 182 -7.80 -1.19 -11.11
CA LEU A 182 -8.17 -0.32 -12.23
C LEU A 182 -9.54 0.29 -11.99
N PHE A 183 -9.65 1.57 -12.32
CA PHE A 183 -10.86 2.35 -12.26
C PHE A 183 -11.12 3.02 -13.60
N VAL A 184 -12.40 3.21 -13.93
CA VAL A 184 -12.86 4.06 -15.03
C VAL A 184 -13.53 5.28 -14.44
N ARG A 185 -13.30 6.45 -15.04
CA ARG A 185 -14.00 7.68 -14.65
C ARG A 185 -15.35 7.77 -15.38
N LYS A 186 -16.45 7.73 -14.62
CA LYS A 186 -17.82 7.94 -15.13
C LYS A 186 -18.48 9.04 -14.32
N ASP A 187 -18.96 10.07 -15.01
CA ASP A 187 -19.65 11.22 -14.39
C ASP A 187 -18.85 11.90 -13.25
N GLY A 188 -17.51 11.85 -13.34
CA GLY A 188 -16.60 12.40 -12.33
C GLY A 188 -16.24 11.44 -11.20
N GLU A 189 -16.87 10.27 -11.11
CA GLU A 189 -16.60 9.25 -10.09
C GLU A 189 -15.68 8.13 -10.63
N LEU A 190 -14.89 7.52 -9.73
CA LEU A 190 -14.03 6.38 -10.04
C LEU A 190 -14.80 5.07 -9.78
N VAL A 191 -15.13 4.36 -10.86
CA VAL A 191 -15.82 3.07 -10.80
C VAL A 191 -14.78 1.95 -10.96
N PRO A 192 -14.69 0.98 -10.01
CA PRO A 192 -13.73 -0.11 -10.12
C PRO A 192 -14.07 -1.04 -11.30
N VAL A 193 -13.06 -1.41 -12.08
CA VAL A 193 -13.20 -2.25 -13.29
C VAL A 193 -12.46 -3.57 -13.16
N SER A 194 -11.27 -3.57 -12.55
CA SER A 194 -10.45 -4.77 -12.44
C SER A 194 -9.58 -4.73 -11.19
N PHE A 195 -9.32 -5.93 -10.66
CA PHE A 195 -8.36 -6.16 -9.59
C PHE A 195 -7.47 -7.34 -9.98
N ARG A 196 -6.17 -7.19 -9.77
CA ARG A 196 -5.18 -8.25 -9.96
C ARG A 196 -4.21 -8.25 -8.79
N GLU A 197 -3.77 -9.44 -8.45
CA GLU A 197 -2.78 -9.70 -7.41
C GLU A 197 -1.71 -10.60 -8.02
N LEU A 198 -0.45 -10.30 -7.74
CA LEU A 198 0.67 -11.13 -8.16
C LEU A 198 1.67 -11.28 -7.01
N PRO A 199 1.82 -12.49 -6.44
CA PRO A 199 2.87 -12.75 -5.48
C PRO A 199 4.22 -12.72 -6.18
N VAL A 200 5.15 -11.96 -5.62
CA VAL A 200 6.52 -11.82 -6.12
C VAL A 200 7.48 -12.71 -5.32
N GLY A 201 7.20 -12.92 -4.03
CA GLY A 201 8.04 -13.73 -3.15
C GLY A 201 9.10 -12.91 -2.43
N GLU A 202 10.34 -13.37 -2.41
CA GLU A 202 11.45 -12.71 -1.73
C GLU A 202 12.15 -11.69 -2.64
N LEU A 203 12.65 -10.60 -2.04
CA LEU A 203 13.52 -9.62 -2.71
C LEU A 203 14.75 -9.39 -1.83
N GLU A 204 15.93 -9.69 -2.37
CA GLU A 204 17.20 -9.44 -1.70
C GLU A 204 17.43 -7.94 -1.48
N ALA A 205 18.40 -7.61 -0.62
CA ALA A 205 18.74 -6.22 -0.34
C ALA A 205 19.12 -5.47 -1.63
N GLN A 206 18.50 -4.32 -1.88
CA GLN A 206 18.70 -3.49 -3.10
C GLN A 206 18.27 -4.14 -4.41
N GLU A 207 17.70 -5.35 -4.39
CA GLU A 207 17.23 -6.04 -5.59
C GLU A 207 16.02 -5.32 -6.19
N SER A 208 15.96 -5.29 -7.53
CA SER A 208 14.82 -4.78 -8.29
C SER A 208 14.26 -5.87 -9.19
N GLN A 209 12.94 -5.96 -9.27
CA GLN A 209 12.24 -6.91 -10.11
C GLN A 209 11.17 -6.18 -10.92
N THR A 210 11.02 -6.56 -12.18
CA THR A 210 9.91 -6.09 -13.01
C THR A 210 8.85 -7.18 -13.07
N VAL A 211 7.61 -6.81 -12.75
CA VAL A 211 6.45 -7.67 -12.88
C VAL A 211 5.52 -7.12 -13.95
N SER A 212 4.81 -8.01 -14.63
CA SER A 212 3.87 -7.66 -15.70
C SER A 212 2.49 -8.18 -15.34
N PHE A 213 1.49 -7.29 -15.34
CA PHE A 213 0.09 -7.68 -15.34
C PHE A 213 -0.45 -7.59 -16.76
N GLU A 214 -1.05 -8.67 -17.25
CA GLU A 214 -1.87 -8.62 -18.46
C GLU A 214 -3.32 -8.41 -18.04
N VAL A 215 -3.87 -7.23 -18.34
CA VAL A 215 -5.26 -6.90 -18.01
C VAL A 215 -6.08 -6.74 -19.26
N ILE A 216 -7.21 -7.45 -19.32
CA ILE A 216 -8.18 -7.29 -20.40
C ILE A 216 -9.03 -6.06 -20.08
N LEU A 217 -8.94 -5.03 -20.91
CA LEU A 217 -9.79 -3.86 -20.82
C LEU A 217 -11.01 -4.02 -21.71
N ASN A 218 -12.17 -3.69 -21.14
CA ASN A 218 -13.45 -3.85 -21.77
C ASN A 218 -14.29 -2.55 -21.71
N GLN A 219 -13.69 -1.44 -21.33
CA GLN A 219 -14.36 -0.14 -21.27
C GLN A 219 -13.45 0.93 -21.88
N ILE A 220 -14.07 1.87 -22.58
CA ILE A 220 -13.43 3.06 -23.13
C ILE A 220 -13.57 4.22 -22.15
N GLY A 221 -12.65 5.18 -22.22
CA GLY A 221 -12.71 6.41 -21.44
C GLY A 221 -11.40 6.71 -20.71
N ASP A 222 -11.49 7.65 -19.78
CA ASP A 222 -10.38 8.00 -18.91
C ASP A 222 -10.29 6.98 -17.76
N MET A 223 -9.11 6.40 -17.60
CA MET A 223 -8.84 5.29 -16.68
C MET A 223 -7.77 5.70 -15.66
N GLU A 224 -7.89 5.16 -14.46
CA GLU A 224 -6.92 5.31 -13.39
C GLU A 224 -6.46 3.92 -12.93
N ALA A 225 -5.14 3.70 -12.93
CA ALA A 225 -4.52 2.51 -12.39
C ALA A 225 -3.81 2.85 -11.08
N GLN A 226 -4.22 2.20 -10.00
CA GLN A 226 -3.56 2.26 -8.70
C GLN A 226 -2.81 0.95 -8.47
N VAL A 227 -1.49 1.06 -8.33
CA VAL A 227 -0.62 -0.06 -7.99
C VAL A 227 -0.16 0.09 -6.56
N GLU A 228 -0.28 -0.98 -5.79
CA GLU A 228 0.17 -1.06 -4.41
C GLU A 228 1.10 -2.26 -4.31
N VAL A 229 2.22 -2.12 -3.62
CA VAL A 229 3.11 -3.23 -3.29
C VAL A 229 3.24 -3.31 -1.77
N THR A 230 3.08 -4.50 -1.22
CA THR A 230 3.18 -4.77 0.21
C THR A 230 4.09 -5.97 0.46
N GLY A 231 4.79 -5.99 1.59
CA GLY A 231 5.44 -7.22 2.07
C GLY A 231 5.41 -7.29 3.60
N GLU A 232 5.27 -8.51 4.13
CA GLU A 232 5.06 -8.80 5.55
C GLU A 232 6.07 -8.10 6.47
N LYS A 233 7.33 -8.03 6.05
CA LYS A 233 8.39 -7.27 6.75
C LYS A 233 9.00 -6.17 5.89
N ALA A 234 8.51 -6.00 4.67
CA ALA A 234 9.03 -5.05 3.69
C ALA A 234 8.21 -3.75 3.60
N GLY A 235 7.17 -3.59 4.43
CA GLY A 235 6.33 -2.39 4.40
C GLY A 235 5.52 -2.30 3.11
N SER A 236 5.11 -1.09 2.73
CA SER A 236 4.35 -0.88 1.49
C SER A 236 4.69 0.42 0.76
N ASP A 237 4.30 0.47 -0.51
CA ASP A 237 4.36 1.66 -1.36
C ASP A 237 3.20 1.63 -2.37
N SER A 238 2.76 2.80 -2.83
CA SER A 238 1.64 2.91 -3.78
C SER A 238 1.87 4.00 -4.80
N LYS A 239 1.38 3.77 -6.02
CA LYS A 239 1.52 4.69 -7.14
C LYS A 239 0.29 4.66 -8.03
N THR A 240 -0.13 5.83 -8.47
CA THR A 240 -1.29 6.01 -9.35
C THR A 240 -0.84 6.55 -10.70
N ILE A 241 -1.42 6.04 -11.78
CA ILE A 241 -1.22 6.56 -13.14
C ILE A 241 -2.55 6.65 -13.87
N ASN A 242 -2.72 7.74 -14.63
CA ASN A 242 -3.88 7.95 -15.50
C ASN A 242 -3.52 7.61 -16.94
N PHE A 243 -4.45 6.98 -17.65
CA PHE A 243 -4.32 6.66 -19.06
C PHE A 243 -5.71 6.67 -19.72
N LYS A 244 -5.76 6.61 -21.04
CA LYS A 244 -7.02 6.63 -21.79
C LYS A 244 -7.18 5.36 -22.61
N SER A 245 -8.33 4.70 -22.51
CA SER A 245 -8.71 3.63 -23.42
C SER A 245 -9.62 4.17 -24.52
N VAL A 246 -9.27 3.89 -25.78
CA VAL A 246 -9.98 4.33 -26.98
C VAL A 246 -10.20 3.15 -27.92
N GLY A 247 -10.94 3.37 -29.00
CA GLY A 247 -11.24 2.32 -29.97
C GLY A 247 -12.32 1.36 -29.51
N VAL A 248 -12.68 0.42 -30.38
CA VAL A 248 -13.68 -0.61 -30.11
C VAL A 248 -12.96 -1.94 -30.09
N VAL A 249 -13.11 -2.72 -29.01
CA VAL A 249 -12.55 -4.07 -28.94
C VAL A 249 -12.99 -4.83 -30.19
N GLN A 250 -12.03 -5.24 -31.04
CA GLN A 250 -12.31 -6.11 -32.19
C GLN A 250 -13.07 -7.32 -31.69
N SER A 251 -14.34 -7.38 -32.06
CA SER A 251 -15.23 -8.48 -31.75
C SER A 251 -15.95 -8.83 -33.03
N ASN A 252 -16.44 -10.07 -33.10
CA ASN A 252 -17.38 -10.48 -34.14
C ASN A 252 -18.76 -9.81 -33.98
N CYS A 253 -18.88 -8.80 -33.10
CA CYS A 253 -20.10 -8.08 -32.83
C CYS A 253 -20.73 -7.55 -34.11
N ARG A 254 -21.97 -7.95 -34.36
CA ARG A 254 -22.74 -7.57 -35.55
C ARG A 254 -24.10 -7.05 -35.13
N ALA A 255 -24.55 -6.02 -35.86
CA ALA A 255 -25.92 -5.55 -35.81
C ALA A 255 -26.81 -6.58 -36.52
N ILE A 256 -27.91 -7.00 -35.90
CA ILE A 256 -28.88 -7.90 -36.52
C ILE A 256 -29.86 -7.04 -37.33
N THR A 257 -29.53 -6.77 -38.59
CA THR A 257 -30.31 -5.88 -39.47
C THR A 257 -31.65 -6.46 -39.91
N ASP A 258 -31.78 -7.79 -39.88
CA ASP A 258 -32.94 -8.50 -40.43
C ASP A 258 -34.07 -8.69 -39.41
N ALA A 259 -33.81 -8.38 -38.13
CA ALA A 259 -34.80 -8.45 -37.08
C ALA A 259 -35.48 -7.09 -36.86
N PRO A 260 -36.82 -7.02 -36.80
CA PRO A 260 -37.51 -5.78 -36.51
C PRO A 260 -37.16 -5.30 -35.09
N PRO A 261 -36.93 -3.99 -34.87
CA PRO A 261 -36.64 -3.47 -33.54
C PRO A 261 -37.85 -3.64 -32.62
N GLN A 262 -37.59 -3.87 -31.33
CA GLN A 262 -38.66 -3.98 -30.34
C GLN A 262 -38.93 -2.61 -29.73
N THR A 263 -40.14 -2.09 -29.93
CA THR A 263 -40.55 -0.80 -29.36
C THR A 263 -41.15 -1.00 -27.97
N SER A 264 -40.68 -0.23 -26.98
CA SER A 264 -41.28 -0.14 -25.65
C SER A 264 -41.45 1.32 -25.23
N PHE A 265 -42.39 1.55 -24.32
CA PHE A 265 -42.61 2.86 -23.72
C PHE A 265 -41.98 2.90 -22.33
N ASP A 266 -41.12 3.90 -22.09
CA ASP A 266 -40.54 4.17 -20.78
C ASP A 266 -41.40 5.21 -20.05
N SER A 267 -42.25 4.72 -19.15
CA SER A 267 -43.19 5.56 -18.38
C SER A 267 -42.50 6.49 -17.39
N GLU A 268 -41.26 6.22 -17.00
CA GLU A 268 -40.54 7.09 -16.04
C GLU A 268 -40.00 8.34 -16.72
N ASN A 269 -39.59 8.21 -17.99
CA ASN A 269 -38.96 9.28 -18.75
C ASN A 269 -39.86 9.87 -19.85
N ASP A 270 -41.07 9.33 -20.04
CA ASP A 270 -42.02 9.71 -21.11
C ASP A 270 -41.38 9.61 -22.52
N LEU A 271 -40.63 8.54 -22.75
CA LEU A 271 -39.88 8.29 -23.99
C LEU A 271 -40.23 6.94 -24.60
N CYS A 272 -40.28 6.89 -25.93
CA CYS A 272 -40.34 5.67 -26.71
C CYS A 272 -38.91 5.15 -26.93
N LYS A 273 -38.69 3.86 -26.64
CA LYS A 273 -37.42 3.16 -26.79
C LYS A 273 -37.56 2.09 -27.87
N LYS A 274 -36.79 2.19 -28.95
CA LYS A 274 -36.64 1.11 -29.93
C LYS A 274 -35.37 0.32 -29.62
N LYS A 275 -35.52 -0.96 -29.28
CA LYS A 275 -34.44 -1.91 -29.03
C LYS A 275 -33.96 -2.51 -30.34
N PHE A 276 -32.68 -2.33 -30.63
CA PHE A 276 -32.00 -2.92 -31.78
C PHE A 276 -31.03 -3.98 -31.30
N ALA A 277 -31.21 -5.22 -31.76
CA ALA A 277 -30.45 -6.37 -31.28
C ALA A 277 -29.05 -6.45 -31.91
N CYS A 278 -28.11 -7.01 -31.16
CA CYS A 278 -26.79 -7.38 -31.66
C CYS A 278 -26.44 -8.82 -31.29
N GLU A 279 -25.57 -9.43 -32.08
CA GLU A 279 -25.01 -10.77 -31.83
C GLU A 279 -23.50 -10.69 -31.62
N GLU A 280 -22.96 -11.64 -30.84
CA GLU A 280 -21.53 -11.82 -30.58
C GLU A 280 -20.80 -10.60 -29.98
N CYS A 281 -21.55 -9.68 -29.36
CA CYS A 281 -21.01 -8.52 -28.66
C CYS A 281 -20.72 -8.87 -27.19
N VAL A 282 -19.56 -8.44 -26.71
CA VAL A 282 -19.13 -8.57 -25.32
C VAL A 282 -19.46 -7.30 -24.53
N LEU A 283 -19.65 -6.17 -25.23
CA LEU A 283 -19.82 -4.84 -24.66
C LEU A 283 -20.97 -4.06 -25.31
N ALA A 284 -21.68 -3.26 -24.52
CA ALA A 284 -22.73 -2.37 -25.01
C ALA A 284 -22.21 -1.37 -26.05
N ALA A 285 -21.02 -0.79 -25.82
CA ALA A 285 -20.33 0.07 -26.78
C ALA A 285 -20.04 -0.62 -28.13
N GLN A 286 -19.77 -1.93 -28.16
CA GLN A 286 -19.58 -2.66 -29.42
C GLN A 286 -20.89 -2.74 -30.20
N CYS A 287 -21.99 -3.07 -29.51
CA CYS A 287 -23.31 -3.13 -30.14
C CYS A 287 -23.75 -1.76 -30.67
N LEU A 288 -23.52 -0.69 -29.90
CA LEU A 288 -23.75 0.69 -30.33
C LEU A 288 -22.95 1.04 -31.60
N PHE A 289 -21.67 0.66 -31.65
CA PHE A 289 -20.81 0.91 -32.80
C PHE A 289 -21.24 0.12 -34.03
N ALA A 290 -21.63 -1.15 -33.86
CA ALA A 290 -22.15 -2.00 -34.93
C ALA A 290 -23.39 -1.37 -35.60
N TRP A 291 -24.33 -0.84 -34.81
CA TRP A 291 -25.52 -0.17 -35.34
C TRP A 291 -25.23 1.19 -35.97
N LYS A 292 -24.32 2.00 -35.40
CA LYS A 292 -23.91 3.27 -36.03
C LYS A 292 -23.26 3.07 -37.39
N ASN A 293 -22.60 1.94 -37.62
CA ASN A 293 -22.05 1.60 -38.93
C ASN A 293 -23.10 1.03 -39.88
N ALA A 294 -24.06 0.25 -39.38
CA ALA A 294 -25.12 -0.36 -40.18
C ALA A 294 -26.16 0.67 -40.66
N ASP A 295 -26.51 1.64 -39.83
CA ASP A 295 -27.38 2.76 -40.19
C ASP A 295 -26.82 4.11 -39.67
N PRO A 296 -25.94 4.77 -40.45
CA PRO A 296 -25.29 6.02 -40.05
C PRO A 296 -26.26 7.21 -39.88
N ASN A 297 -27.48 7.12 -40.41
CA ASN A 297 -28.44 8.22 -40.37
C ASN A 297 -29.27 8.22 -39.08
N GLN A 298 -29.19 7.15 -38.28
CA GLN A 298 -29.97 7.00 -37.06
C GLN A 298 -29.12 7.28 -35.81
N SER A 299 -29.69 8.04 -34.86
CA SER A 299 -29.02 8.39 -33.61
C SER A 299 -29.23 7.33 -32.54
N PHE A 300 -28.28 6.41 -32.43
CA PHE A 300 -28.27 5.36 -31.41
C PHE A 300 -27.65 5.84 -30.08
N VAL A 301 -28.19 5.35 -28.97
CA VAL A 301 -27.65 5.47 -27.61
C VAL A 301 -27.30 4.11 -27.04
N GLU A 302 -26.39 4.10 -26.06
CA GLU A 302 -25.87 2.87 -25.46
C GLU A 302 -26.98 2.11 -24.70
N GLY A 303 -27.01 0.80 -24.88
CA GLY A 303 -27.94 -0.10 -24.20
C GLY A 303 -27.21 -1.13 -23.35
N ASP A 304 -27.55 -2.40 -23.53
CA ASP A 304 -26.82 -3.52 -22.94
C ASP A 304 -25.89 -4.17 -23.98
N PHE A 305 -25.14 -5.21 -23.60
CA PHE A 305 -24.25 -5.89 -24.54
C PHE A 305 -25.00 -6.63 -25.67
N LEU A 306 -26.33 -6.78 -25.60
CA LEU A 306 -27.16 -7.41 -26.62
C LEU A 306 -27.95 -6.39 -27.44
N SER A 307 -27.89 -5.10 -27.11
CA SER A 307 -28.74 -4.11 -27.75
C SER A 307 -28.27 -2.66 -27.69
N ALA A 308 -28.58 -1.94 -28.75
CA ALA A 308 -28.54 -0.48 -28.83
C ALA A 308 -29.97 0.08 -28.81
N TRP A 309 -30.13 1.32 -28.38
CA TRP A 309 -31.45 1.96 -28.33
C TRP A 309 -31.53 3.16 -29.26
N VAL A 310 -32.73 3.42 -29.77
CA VAL A 310 -33.10 4.72 -30.34
C VAL A 310 -34.21 5.29 -29.47
N LEU A 311 -34.08 6.56 -29.11
CA LEU A 311 -35.03 7.27 -28.28
C LEU A 311 -35.85 8.23 -29.15
N SER A 312 -37.17 8.24 -28.97
CA SER A 312 -38.07 9.20 -29.60
C SER A 312 -39.16 9.66 -28.64
N THR A 313 -39.74 10.83 -28.91
CA THR A 313 -40.94 11.28 -28.19
C THR A 313 -42.18 10.60 -28.77
N PRO A 314 -43.17 10.24 -27.94
CA PRO A 314 -44.43 9.66 -28.42
C PRO A 314 -45.21 10.65 -29.29
N VAL A 315 -45.84 10.15 -30.36
CA VAL A 315 -46.72 10.95 -31.23
C VAL A 315 -48.16 10.53 -30.93
N ASN A 316 -48.99 11.48 -30.49
CA ASN A 316 -50.37 11.22 -30.07
C ASN A 316 -50.52 10.10 -29.00
N GLY A 317 -49.54 9.96 -28.11
CA GLY A 317 -49.54 8.93 -27.07
C GLY A 317 -49.18 7.52 -27.56
N HIS A 318 -48.70 7.38 -28.80
CA HIS A 318 -48.23 6.12 -29.36
C HIS A 318 -46.75 6.19 -29.74
N CYS A 319 -46.08 5.05 -29.57
CA CYS A 319 -44.71 4.86 -30.04
C CYS A 319 -44.75 4.25 -31.44
N ASP A 320 -44.43 5.06 -32.44
CA ASP A 320 -44.22 4.63 -33.83
C ASP A 320 -42.81 4.08 -34.04
#